data_AF-A0A8T6MPF2-F1
#
_entry.id   AF-A0A8T6MPF2-F1
#
_cell.length_a   1.000
_cell.length_b   1.000
_cell.length_c   1.000
_cell.angle_alpha   90.00
_cell.angle_beta   90.00
_cell.angle_gamma   90.00
#
_symmetry.space_group_name_H-M   'P 1'
#
loop_
_entity.id
_entity.type
_entity.pdbx_description
1 polymer ?
#
loop_
_entity_poly.entity_id
_entity_poly.type
_entity_poly.pdbx_seq_one_letter_code
_entity_poly.pdbx_strand_id
1 'polypeptide(L)'
;MRFEIPFFGHANVRAFHPRTIEITTEPDLTLQGDCIVGVSSNCGCREIPVDLKEKLRRSESKITITIQVEDEKFMIEGRGHEDLKLENPHDIVIRKSSFLCPRTLAIKCDKASEDMPREMIKKLQNPKTKGLFVIEVI
;
A
#
# COMPACT_ATOMS: atom_id res chain seq x y z
N MET A 1 -13.60 -0.31 9.98
CA MET A 1 -13.89 -1.19 8.82
C MET A 1 -12.58 -1.75 8.33
N ARG A 2 -12.54 -3.04 7.98
CA ARG A 2 -11.32 -3.75 7.58
C ARG A 2 -11.47 -4.28 6.16
N PHE A 3 -10.48 -4.08 5.31
CA PHE A 3 -10.41 -4.62 3.95
C PHE A 3 -9.02 -5.16 3.68
N GLU A 4 -8.92 -6.32 3.04
CA GLU A 4 -7.67 -7.04 2.87
C GLU A 4 -7.41 -7.30 1.39
N ILE A 5 -6.19 -7.01 0.95
CA ILE A 5 -5.78 -7.10 -0.45
C ILE A 5 -4.56 -8.01 -0.51
N PRO A 6 -4.73 -9.28 -0.95
CA PRO A 6 -3.60 -10.17 -1.19
C PRO A 6 -2.71 -9.64 -2.32
N PHE A 7 -1.42 -9.89 -2.21
CA PHE A 7 -0.42 -9.59 -3.25
C PHE A 7 0.72 -10.62 -3.20
N PHE A 8 1.64 -10.54 -4.16
CA PHE A 8 2.82 -11.38 -4.25
C PHE A 8 4.12 -10.58 -4.18
N GLY A 9 5.17 -11.24 -3.71
CA GLY A 9 6.54 -10.74 -3.82
C GLY A 9 7.04 -10.70 -5.27
N HIS A 10 8.20 -10.11 -5.47
CA HIS A 10 8.90 -10.09 -6.75
C HIS A 10 10.41 -9.93 -6.54
N ALA A 11 11.23 -10.54 -7.40
CA ALA A 11 12.70 -10.52 -7.30
C ALA A 11 13.31 -9.11 -7.19
N ASN A 12 12.65 -8.12 -7.79
CA ASN A 12 13.07 -6.72 -7.81
C ASN A 12 12.47 -5.85 -6.68
N VAL A 13 11.81 -6.42 -5.66
CA VAL A 13 11.35 -5.64 -4.50
C VAL A 13 12.57 -5.11 -3.73
N ARG A 14 12.62 -3.79 -3.54
CA ARG A 14 13.74 -3.10 -2.87
C ARG A 14 13.32 -2.21 -1.72
N ALA A 15 12.18 -1.52 -1.85
CA ALA A 15 11.61 -0.67 -0.80
C ALA A 15 12.63 0.34 -0.22
N PHE A 16 13.13 1.21 -1.09
CA PHE A 16 14.08 2.28 -0.72
C PHE A 16 13.48 3.67 -0.86
N HIS A 17 12.23 3.78 -1.31
CA HIS A 17 11.62 5.08 -1.53
C HIS A 17 11.28 5.77 -0.19
N PRO A 18 11.73 7.01 0.04
CA PRO A 18 11.64 7.65 1.36
C PRO A 18 10.27 8.24 1.70
N ARG A 19 9.32 8.21 0.76
CA ARG A 19 8.06 8.94 0.88
C ARG A 19 6.81 8.15 0.58
N THR A 20 6.92 6.95 0.03
CA THR A 20 5.75 6.20 -0.45
C THR A 20 5.92 4.71 -0.27
N ILE A 21 4.79 4.01 -0.21
CA ILE A 21 4.68 2.57 -0.35
C ILE A 21 3.63 2.30 -1.42
N GLU A 22 3.88 1.33 -2.28
CA GLU A 22 3.00 0.97 -3.39
C GLU A 22 2.82 -0.55 -3.49
N ILE A 23 1.59 -0.98 -3.76
CA ILE A 23 1.30 -2.30 -4.32
C ILE A 23 0.57 -2.11 -5.65
N THR A 24 0.78 -3.05 -6.58
CA THR A 24 0.19 -2.97 -7.92
C THR A 24 -0.38 -4.31 -8.37
N THR A 25 -1.39 -4.29 -9.24
CA THR A 25 -1.91 -5.50 -9.90
C THR A 25 -0.97 -6.00 -11.01
N GLU A 26 -0.08 -5.12 -11.51
CA GLU A 26 0.90 -5.50 -12.51
C GLU A 26 1.81 -6.62 -11.98
N PRO A 27 2.12 -7.65 -12.77
CA PRO A 27 2.92 -8.80 -12.31
C PRO A 27 4.41 -8.51 -12.29
N ASP A 28 4.87 -7.61 -13.17
CA ASP A 28 6.29 -7.33 -13.35
C ASP A 28 6.68 -6.04 -12.64
N LEU A 29 7.84 -6.08 -11.98
CA LEU A 29 8.43 -4.93 -11.32
C LEU A 29 9.83 -4.66 -11.87
N THR A 30 10.06 -3.48 -12.43
CA THR A 30 11.39 -3.04 -12.83
C THR A 30 12.22 -2.62 -11.61
N LEU A 31 13.55 -2.58 -11.75
CA LEU A 31 14.42 -2.08 -10.69
C LEU A 31 14.10 -0.62 -10.32
N GLN A 32 13.56 0.20 -11.22
CA GLN A 32 13.23 1.60 -10.92
C GLN A 32 12.06 1.77 -9.95
N GLY A 33 11.19 0.77 -9.80
CA GLY A 33 10.04 0.80 -8.90
C GLY A 33 10.41 0.58 -7.43
N ASP A 34 11.23 1.46 -6.85
CA ASP A 34 11.75 1.31 -5.49
C ASP A 34 10.75 1.62 -4.36
N CYS A 35 9.55 2.15 -4.69
CA CYS A 35 8.42 2.27 -3.78
C CYS A 35 7.54 1.02 -3.69
N ILE A 36 7.64 0.11 -4.67
CA ILE A 36 6.75 -1.05 -4.79
C ILE A 36 7.22 -2.17 -3.86
N VAL A 37 6.30 -2.67 -3.05
CA VAL A 37 6.53 -3.76 -2.09
C VAL A 37 5.74 -5.03 -2.43
N GLY A 38 4.84 -4.95 -3.41
CA GLY A 38 3.99 -6.06 -3.82
C GLY A 38 3.48 -5.91 -5.25
N VAL A 39 3.46 -7.01 -5.98
CA VAL A 39 2.96 -7.13 -7.36
C VAL A 39 1.78 -8.11 -7.39
N SER A 40 1.11 -8.21 -8.54
CA SER A 40 -0.04 -9.13 -8.71
C SER A 40 -1.05 -9.02 -7.57
N SER A 41 -1.26 -7.80 -7.07
CA SER A 41 -2.27 -7.55 -6.06
C SER A 41 -3.66 -7.85 -6.62
N ASN A 42 -4.58 -8.25 -5.74
CA ASN A 42 -5.93 -8.62 -6.15
C ASN A 42 -6.72 -7.44 -6.73
N CYS A 43 -6.37 -6.20 -6.37
CA CYS A 43 -6.99 -5.00 -6.92
C CYS A 43 -6.17 -3.73 -6.72
N GLY A 44 -6.49 -2.71 -7.53
CA GLY A 44 -6.06 -1.33 -7.31
C GLY A 44 -7.04 -0.54 -6.43
N CYS A 45 -6.85 0.79 -6.37
CA CYS A 45 -7.75 1.67 -5.63
C CYS A 45 -9.21 1.61 -6.12
N ARG A 46 -9.42 1.37 -7.42
CA ARG A 46 -10.75 1.42 -8.05
C ARG A 46 -11.71 0.38 -7.46
N GLU A 47 -11.23 -0.79 -7.08
CA GLU A 47 -12.08 -1.89 -6.61
C GLU A 47 -12.24 -1.91 -5.08
N ILE A 48 -11.68 -0.93 -4.36
CA ILE A 48 -11.94 -0.75 -2.92
C ILE A 48 -13.46 -0.54 -2.69
N PRO A 49 -14.08 -1.19 -1.68
CA PRO A 49 -15.52 -1.04 -1.43
C PRO A 49 -15.95 0.41 -1.25
N VAL A 50 -17.11 0.77 -1.80
CA VAL A 50 -17.63 2.15 -1.80
C VAL A 50 -17.70 2.73 -0.38
N ASP A 51 -18.29 2.00 0.57
CA ASP A 51 -18.40 2.43 1.97
C ASP A 51 -17.02 2.70 2.62
N LEU A 52 -15.98 1.96 2.22
CA LEU A 52 -14.62 2.20 2.70
C LEU A 52 -14.03 3.44 2.05
N LYS A 53 -14.23 3.65 0.74
CA LYS A 53 -13.82 4.88 0.04
C LYS A 53 -14.43 6.12 0.66
N GLU A 54 -15.71 6.07 1.03
CA GLU A 54 -16.40 7.19 1.70
C GLU A 54 -15.79 7.53 3.06
N LYS A 55 -15.32 6.53 3.81
CA LYS A 55 -14.58 6.77 5.06
C LYS A 55 -13.19 7.34 4.80
N LEU A 56 -12.46 6.78 3.82
CA LEU A 56 -11.15 7.31 3.42
C LEU A 56 -11.23 8.78 2.98
N ARG A 57 -12.34 9.19 2.34
CA ARG A 57 -12.62 10.57 1.91
C ARG A 57 -13.03 11.53 3.04
N ARG A 58 -12.72 11.22 4.30
CA ARG A 58 -12.93 12.15 5.41
C ARG A 58 -11.59 12.64 5.91
N SER A 59 -11.42 13.96 6.00
CA SER A 59 -10.18 14.58 6.47
C SER A 59 -9.83 14.23 7.92
N GLU A 60 -10.82 13.87 8.74
CA GLU A 60 -10.63 13.40 10.12
C GLU A 60 -10.28 11.92 10.22
N SER A 61 -10.47 11.13 9.16
CA SER A 61 -10.27 9.68 9.22
C SER A 61 -8.82 9.32 9.48
N LYS A 62 -8.64 8.47 10.49
CA LYS A 62 -7.38 7.81 10.80
C LYS A 62 -7.36 6.46 10.10
N ILE A 63 -6.31 6.23 9.33
CA ILE A 63 -6.14 5.02 8.55
C ILE A 63 -4.95 4.26 9.14
N THR A 64 -5.17 3.00 9.48
CA THR A 64 -4.10 2.06 9.79
C THR A 64 -3.95 1.14 8.59
N ILE A 65 -2.75 1.11 8.01
CA ILE A 65 -2.37 0.13 6.99
C ILE A 65 -1.46 -0.90 7.66
N THR A 66 -1.73 -2.18 7.45
CA THR A 66 -0.82 -3.25 7.85
C THR A 66 -0.39 -4.04 6.62
N ILE A 67 0.92 -4.16 6.43
CA ILE A 67 1.51 -5.10 5.49
C ILE A 67 1.93 -6.33 6.28
N GLN A 68 1.31 -7.48 5.98
CA GLN A 68 1.64 -8.75 6.60
C GLN A 68 2.33 -9.66 5.60
N VAL A 69 3.46 -10.25 6.00
CA VAL A 69 4.21 -11.24 5.22
C VAL A 69 4.58 -12.36 6.18
N GLU A 70 4.03 -13.54 5.95
CA GLU A 70 4.15 -14.67 6.88
C GLU A 70 3.68 -14.29 8.30
N ASP A 71 4.57 -14.40 9.28
CA ASP A 71 4.39 -14.06 10.69
C ASP A 71 4.74 -12.60 11.04
N GLU A 72 5.34 -11.85 10.10
CA GLU A 72 5.75 -10.47 10.31
C GLU A 72 4.66 -9.47 9.90
N LYS A 73 4.57 -8.37 10.65
CA LYS A 73 3.64 -7.27 10.39
C LYS A 73 4.37 -5.94 10.42
N PHE A 74 4.08 -5.10 9.42
CA PHE A 74 4.54 -3.73 9.33
C PHE A 74 3.33 -2.80 9.31
N MET A 75 3.17 -2.01 10.37
CA MET A 75 2.01 -1.13 10.57
C MET A 75 2.37 0.33 10.27
N ILE A 76 1.50 1.00 9.52
CA ILE A 76 1.62 2.38 9.08
C ILE A 76 0.36 3.13 9.50
N GLU A 77 0.53 4.30 10.09
CA GLU A 77 -0.58 5.21 10.40
C GLU A 77 -0.61 6.34 9.38
N GLY A 78 -1.79 6.70 8.89
CA GLY A 78 -1.99 7.77 7.93
C GLY A 78 -3.36 8.44 8.09
N ARG A 79 -3.65 9.35 7.17
CA ARG A 79 -4.87 10.17 7.16
C ARG A 79 -5.62 10.05 5.85
N GLY A 80 -6.94 10.09 5.97
CA GLY A 80 -7.86 10.32 4.86
C GLY A 80 -7.82 11.76 4.37
N HIS A 81 -8.52 12.03 3.27
CA HIS A 81 -8.68 13.37 2.70
C HIS A 81 -9.88 13.38 1.76
N GLU A 82 -10.68 14.45 1.80
CA GLU A 82 -11.90 14.60 0.98
C GLU A 82 -11.65 14.43 -0.53
N ASP A 83 -10.55 14.98 -1.03
CA ASP A 83 -10.15 14.89 -2.44
C ASP A 83 -9.50 13.55 -2.87
N LEU A 84 -9.51 12.51 -2.04
CA LEU A 84 -9.01 11.18 -2.45
C LEU A 84 -9.87 10.61 -3.58
N LYS A 85 -9.29 10.55 -4.79
CA LYS A 85 -9.97 10.03 -5.99
C LYS A 85 -10.25 8.52 -5.90
N LEU A 86 -9.24 7.70 -5.60
CA LEU A 86 -9.37 6.24 -5.45
C LEU A 86 -9.92 5.54 -6.71
N GLU A 87 -9.36 5.89 -7.87
CA GLU A 87 -9.88 5.52 -9.20
C GLU A 87 -8.91 4.66 -10.02
N ASN A 88 -7.64 4.55 -9.60
CA ASN A 88 -6.67 3.78 -10.36
C ASN A 88 -6.98 2.27 -10.29
N PRO A 89 -7.04 1.56 -11.43
CA PRO A 89 -7.37 0.13 -11.46
C PRO A 89 -6.23 -0.81 -11.07
N HIS A 90 -4.98 -0.32 -11.03
CA HIS A 90 -3.79 -1.13 -10.86
C HIS A 90 -3.06 -0.83 -9.55
N ASP A 91 -2.89 0.43 -9.21
CA ASP A 91 -1.98 0.84 -8.15
C ASP A 91 -2.73 1.32 -6.90
N ILE A 92 -2.13 1.02 -5.76
CA ILE A 92 -2.48 1.57 -4.44
C ILE A 92 -1.21 2.16 -3.84
N VAL A 93 -1.22 3.47 -3.61
CA VAL A 93 -0.07 4.21 -3.07
C VAL A 93 -0.46 4.90 -1.76
N ILE A 94 0.35 4.73 -0.73
CA ILE A 94 0.29 5.53 0.50
C ILE A 94 1.50 6.44 0.59
N ARG A 95 1.31 7.64 1.16
CA ARG A 95 2.29 8.74 1.05
C ARG A 95 2.54 9.42 2.39
N LYS A 96 3.80 9.75 2.67
CA LYS A 96 4.16 10.66 3.78
C LYS A 96 3.74 12.11 3.48
N SER A 97 3.74 12.51 2.22
CA SER A 97 3.29 13.85 1.79
C SER A 97 1.75 13.94 1.74
N SER A 98 1.24 15.15 1.49
CA SER A 98 -0.17 15.43 1.21
C SER A 98 -0.50 15.44 -0.30
N PHE A 99 0.38 14.91 -1.15
CA PHE A 99 0.14 14.87 -2.59
C PHE A 99 -0.97 13.86 -2.91
N LEU A 100 -1.92 14.27 -3.76
CA LEU A 100 -3.08 13.46 -4.14
C LEU A 100 -3.05 13.15 -5.64
N CYS A 101 -3.37 11.91 -5.96
CA CYS A 101 -3.58 11.45 -7.33
C CYS A 101 -4.53 10.24 -7.33
N PRO A 102 -5.02 9.77 -8.50
CA PRO A 102 -5.94 8.62 -8.59
C PRO A 102 -5.50 7.34 -7.88
N ARG A 103 -4.19 7.17 -7.64
CA ARG A 103 -3.55 6.03 -6.98
C ARG A 103 -3.45 6.17 -5.46
N THR A 104 -3.69 7.37 -4.93
CA THR A 104 -3.39 7.67 -3.53
C THR A 104 -4.52 7.16 -2.64
N LEU A 105 -4.17 6.31 -1.68
CA LEU A 105 -5.08 5.74 -0.69
C LEU A 105 -5.07 6.52 0.63
N ALA A 106 -3.88 6.90 1.08
CA ALA A 106 -3.65 7.60 2.34
C ALA A 106 -2.49 8.58 2.20
N ILE A 107 -2.59 9.68 2.96
CA ILE A 107 -1.58 10.73 3.02
C ILE A 107 -1.10 10.93 4.46
N LYS A 108 -0.05 11.73 4.65
CA LYS A 108 0.54 12.02 5.97
C LYS A 108 0.88 10.75 6.75
N CYS A 109 1.35 9.72 6.03
CA CYS A 109 1.79 8.48 6.64
C CYS A 109 3.04 8.69 7.50
N ASP A 110 3.13 7.97 8.62
CA ASP A 110 4.30 8.01 9.51
C ASP A 110 5.51 7.27 8.92
N LYS A 111 5.27 6.27 8.06
CA LYS A 111 6.29 5.42 7.43
C LYS A 111 6.20 5.41 5.90
N ALA A 112 7.32 5.08 5.26
CA ALA A 112 7.47 4.81 3.83
C ALA A 112 8.12 3.44 3.59
N SER A 113 8.40 3.09 2.33
CA SER A 113 8.94 1.77 1.99
C SER A 113 10.35 1.58 2.54
N GLU A 114 11.14 2.65 2.66
CA GLU A 114 12.45 2.63 3.32
C GLU A 114 12.41 2.22 4.80
N ASP A 115 11.28 2.44 5.48
CA ASP A 115 11.12 2.14 6.91
C ASP A 115 10.79 0.65 7.16
N MET A 116 10.54 -0.12 6.09
CA MET A 116 10.13 -1.52 6.20
C MET A 116 11.31 -2.41 6.61
N PRO A 117 11.12 -3.39 7.52
CA PRO A 117 12.18 -4.28 7.98
C PRO A 117 12.87 -5.01 6.82
N ARG A 118 14.20 -5.02 6.82
CA ARG A 118 14.98 -5.60 5.72
C ARG A 118 14.79 -7.11 5.57
N GLU A 119 14.50 -7.82 6.65
CA GLU A 119 14.15 -9.25 6.60
C GLU A 119 12.83 -9.49 5.88
N MET A 120 11.80 -8.67 6.14
CA MET A 120 10.54 -8.70 5.38
C MET A 120 10.75 -8.44 3.89
N ILE A 121 11.65 -7.51 3.53
CA ILE A 121 12.01 -7.24 2.13
C ILE A 121 12.67 -8.45 1.48
N LYS A 122 13.62 -9.12 2.15
CA LYS A 122 14.22 -10.35 1.63
C LYS A 122 13.18 -11.44 1.39
N LYS A 123 12.18 -11.59 2.26
CA LYS A 123 11.06 -12.52 2.05
C LYS A 123 10.27 -12.16 0.80
N LEU A 124 9.95 -10.88 0.60
CA LEU A 124 9.22 -10.38 -0.57
C LEU A 124 10.01 -10.42 -1.88
N GLN A 125 11.33 -10.61 -1.84
CA GLN A 125 12.13 -10.86 -3.03
C GLN A 125 11.89 -12.26 -3.64
N ASN A 126 11.22 -13.16 -2.94
CA ASN A 126 10.77 -14.42 -3.51
C ASN A 126 9.39 -14.23 -4.18
N PRO A 127 9.25 -14.45 -5.51
CA PRO A 127 7.96 -14.30 -6.22
C PRO A 127 6.83 -15.20 -5.70
N LYS A 128 7.15 -16.26 -4.97
CA LYS A 128 6.16 -17.17 -4.37
C LYS A 128 5.63 -16.69 -3.03
N THR A 129 6.28 -15.69 -2.42
CA THR A 129 5.85 -15.12 -1.14
C THR A 129 4.54 -14.39 -1.32
N LYS A 130 3.57 -14.72 -0.46
CA LYS A 130 2.28 -14.02 -0.39
C LYS A 130 2.35 -12.96 0.70
N GLY A 131 1.84 -11.79 0.38
CA GLY A 131 1.63 -10.71 1.34
C GLY A 131 0.15 -10.33 1.41
N LEU A 132 -0.21 -9.64 2.49
CA LEU A 132 -1.53 -9.08 2.70
C LEU A 132 -1.42 -7.60 3.02
N PHE A 133 -2.09 -6.77 2.24
CA PHE A 133 -2.22 -5.34 2.50
C PHE A 133 -3.59 -5.08 3.12
N VAL A 134 -3.59 -4.75 4.41
CA VAL A 134 -4.81 -4.59 5.22
C VAL A 134 -5.05 -3.11 5.46
N ILE A 135 -6.27 -2.66 5.17
CA ILE A 135 -6.72 -1.29 5.38
C ILE A 135 -7.74 -1.29 6.51
N GLU A 136 -7.46 -0.54 7.56
CA GLU A 136 -8.37 -0.33 8.70
C GLU A 136 -8.65 1.15 8.86
N VAL A 137 -9.93 1.53 8.82
CA VAL A 137 -10.39 2.91 9.03
C VAL A 137 -11.34 2.95 10.22
N ILE A 138 -11.03 3.83 11.16
CA ILE A 138 -11.84 4.16 12.34
C ILE A 138 -12.75 5.35 12.01
#